data_AF-A0A0F9HRC0-F1
#
_entry.id   AF-A0A0F9HRC0-F1
#
_cell.length_a   1.000
_cell.length_b   1.000
_cell.length_c   1.000
_cell.angle_alpha   90.00
_cell.angle_beta   90.00
_cell.angle_gamma   90.00
#
_symmetry.space_group_name_H-M   'P 1'
#
loop_
_entity.id
_entity.type
_entity.pdbx_description
1 polymer ?
#
loop_
_entity_poly.entity_id
_entity_poly.type
_entity_poly.pdbx_seq_one_letter_code
_entity_poly.pdbx_strand_id
1 'polypeptide(L)'
;MKQEQLKMEQGISDLVGALCDPTIVFPGGWEDTIPDWLRQNVKLERLIECMKSHKGEEPTGTDSEATIYLYTASLCQPFSSDWTQIYLHVARKVYERWRTPDSGVTFPDDIKVETLTREQELDLRRLKDWIYGQRAKARQEKARAERREAREAEAEAEEERQSKQVFMQFDFEGD
;
A
#
# COMPACT_ATOMS: atom_id res chain seq x y z
N MET A 1 30.23 -8.27 -3.74
CA MET A 1 29.61 -9.22 -2.79
C MET A 1 28.68 -8.57 -1.77
N LYS A 2 29.12 -8.00 -0.65
CA LYS A 2 28.18 -7.50 0.41
C LYS A 2 27.23 -6.39 -0.06
N GLN A 3 27.69 -5.46 -0.91
CA GLN A 3 26.83 -4.42 -1.47
C GLN A 3 25.83 -4.94 -2.51
N GLU A 4 26.17 -5.99 -3.25
CA GLU A 4 25.26 -6.60 -4.25
C GLU A 4 24.15 -7.39 -3.56
N GLN A 5 24.47 -8.10 -2.48
CA GLN A 5 23.48 -8.79 -1.65
C GLN A 5 22.45 -7.79 -1.08
N LEU A 6 22.92 -6.68 -0.50
CA LEU A 6 22.03 -5.63 0.02
C LEU A 6 21.12 -5.02 -1.06
N LYS A 7 21.65 -4.79 -2.27
CA LYS A 7 20.85 -4.29 -3.40
C LYS A 7 19.79 -5.30 -3.84
N MET A 8 20.13 -6.59 -3.86
CA MET A 8 19.19 -7.66 -4.20
C MET A 8 18.08 -7.80 -3.15
N GLU A 9 18.44 -7.76 -1.86
CA GLU A 9 17.48 -7.78 -0.75
C GLU A 9 16.51 -6.60 -0.81
N GLN A 10 17.03 -5.40 -1.11
CA GLN A 10 16.20 -4.21 -1.30
C GLN A 10 15.23 -4.38 -2.48
N GLY A 11 15.69 -4.87 -3.63
CA GLY A 11 14.82 -5.12 -4.77
C GLY A 11 13.72 -6.15 -4.48
N ILE A 12 14.03 -7.21 -3.74
CA ILE A 12 13.03 -8.18 -3.29
C ILE A 12 12.01 -7.52 -2.35
N SER A 13 12.47 -6.72 -1.39
CA SER A 13 11.60 -5.97 -0.47
C SER A 13 10.65 -5.02 -1.21
N ASP A 14 11.14 -4.34 -2.24
CA ASP A 14 10.34 -3.42 -3.03
C ASP A 14 9.29 -4.16 -3.89
N LEU A 15 9.65 -5.30 -4.49
CA LEU A 15 8.70 -6.16 -5.21
C LEU A 15 7.62 -6.74 -4.28
N VAL A 16 8.00 -7.24 -3.11
CA VAL A 16 7.04 -7.72 -2.10
C VAL A 16 6.14 -6.58 -1.67
N GLY A 17 6.70 -5.40 -1.47
CA GLY A 17 5.97 -4.17 -1.17
C GLY A 17 4.92 -3.82 -2.21
N ALA A 18 5.29 -3.85 -3.49
CA ALA A 18 4.36 -3.56 -4.58
C ALA A 18 3.11 -4.45 -4.55
N LEU A 19 3.28 -5.72 -4.20
CA LEU A 19 2.22 -6.73 -4.22
C LEU A 19 1.41 -6.80 -2.92
N CYS A 20 2.06 -6.61 -1.78
CA CYS A 20 1.51 -6.98 -0.47
C CYS A 20 1.30 -5.80 0.48
N ASP A 21 1.81 -4.61 0.16
CA ASP A 21 1.56 -3.45 1.01
C ASP A 21 0.06 -3.11 1.04
N PRO A 22 -0.45 -2.62 2.18
CA PRO A 22 -1.83 -2.19 2.27
C PRO A 22 -2.10 -1.05 1.28
N THR A 23 -3.32 -1.02 0.73
CA THR A 23 -3.81 0.15 0.00
C THR A 23 -4.30 1.16 1.03
N ILE A 24 -3.72 2.36 1.00
CA ILE A 24 -4.10 3.42 1.95
C ILE A 24 -5.42 4.04 1.50
N VAL A 25 -6.42 3.99 2.38
CA VAL A 25 -7.76 4.53 2.16
C VAL A 25 -8.03 5.65 3.17
N PHE A 26 -9.01 6.50 2.89
CA PHE A 26 -9.47 7.47 3.87
C PHE A 26 -10.19 6.76 5.03
N PRO A 27 -9.94 7.13 6.30
CA PRO A 27 -10.58 6.49 7.44
C PRO A 27 -12.07 6.86 7.50
N GLY A 28 -12.93 5.97 7.02
CA GLY A 28 -14.37 6.19 7.01
C GLY A 28 -15.23 4.94 6.77
N GLY A 29 -14.63 3.75 6.71
CA GLY A 29 -15.36 2.49 6.58
C GLY A 29 -15.79 2.11 5.16
N TRP A 30 -15.36 2.85 4.13
CA TRP A 30 -15.71 2.59 2.72
C TRP A 30 -14.70 1.70 1.98
N GLU A 31 -13.91 0.91 2.71
CA GLU A 31 -12.89 0.08 2.08
C GLU A 31 -13.54 -1.03 1.24
N ASP A 32 -14.57 -1.69 1.76
CA ASP A 32 -15.30 -2.77 1.10
C ASP A 32 -16.02 -2.33 -0.19
N THR A 33 -16.26 -1.03 -0.40
CA THR A 33 -16.90 -0.51 -1.62
C THR A 33 -15.94 -0.27 -2.78
N ILE A 34 -14.62 -0.41 -2.56
CA ILE A 34 -13.61 -0.20 -3.60
C ILE A 34 -13.69 -1.33 -4.64
N PRO A 35 -13.88 -1.03 -5.94
CA PRO A 35 -13.95 -2.05 -6.97
C PRO A 35 -12.68 -2.89 -7.10
N ASP A 36 -12.83 -4.20 -7.31
CA ASP A 36 -11.72 -5.15 -7.43
C ASP A 36 -10.75 -4.79 -8.55
N TRP A 37 -11.27 -4.34 -9.70
CA TRP A 37 -10.44 -3.96 -10.84
C TRP A 37 -9.49 -2.81 -10.49
N LEU A 38 -9.93 -1.88 -9.63
CA LEU A 38 -9.13 -0.74 -9.19
C LEU A 38 -8.03 -1.19 -8.22
N ARG A 39 -8.33 -2.14 -7.33
CA ARG A 39 -7.34 -2.79 -6.44
C ARG A 39 -6.29 -3.56 -7.23
N GLN A 40 -6.69 -4.25 -8.29
CA GLN A 40 -5.76 -4.95 -9.18
C GLN A 40 -4.84 -3.96 -9.91
N ASN A 41 -5.39 -2.84 -10.38
CA ASN A 41 -4.61 -1.78 -11.03
C ASN A 41 -3.56 -1.17 -10.10
N VAL A 42 -3.86 -0.99 -8.80
CA VAL A 42 -2.85 -0.56 -7.82
C VAL A 42 -1.63 -1.47 -7.85
N LYS A 43 -1.81 -2.79 -7.83
CA LYS A 43 -0.69 -3.75 -7.84
C LYS A 43 0.14 -3.61 -9.11
N LEU A 44 -0.51 -3.48 -10.27
CA LEU A 44 0.17 -3.30 -11.56
C LEU A 44 0.96 -1.99 -11.62
N GLU A 45 0.35 -0.87 -11.21
CA GLU A 45 1.02 0.42 -11.21
C GLU A 45 2.19 0.44 -10.22
N ARG A 46 2.05 -0.19 -9.05
CA ARG A 46 3.15 -0.33 -8.09
C ARG A 46 4.34 -1.09 -8.67
N LEU A 47 4.10 -2.17 -9.43
CA LEU A 47 5.16 -2.90 -10.12
C LEU A 47 5.87 -2.02 -11.16
N ILE A 48 5.12 -1.21 -11.90
CA ILE A 48 5.69 -0.25 -12.85
C ILE A 48 6.56 0.77 -12.12
N GLU A 49 6.09 1.33 -11.01
CA GLU A 49 6.86 2.27 -10.19
C GLU A 49 8.12 1.62 -9.58
N CYS A 50 8.05 0.35 -9.15
CA CYS A 50 9.25 -0.39 -8.73
C CYS A 50 10.28 -0.51 -9.87
N MET A 51 9.84 -0.80 -11.09
CA MET A 51 10.74 -0.86 -12.26
C MET A 51 11.36 0.50 -12.59
N LYS A 52 10.62 1.60 -12.44
CA LYS A 52 11.13 2.97 -12.62
C LYS A 52 12.14 3.34 -11.54
N SER A 53 11.84 3.01 -10.28
CA SER A 53 12.75 3.26 -9.17
C SER A 53 14.06 2.50 -9.33
N HIS A 54 14.02 1.25 -9.83
CA HIS A 54 15.23 0.50 -10.20
C HIS A 54 16.05 1.16 -11.32
N LYS A 55 15.45 1.99 -12.16
CA LYS A 55 16.12 2.79 -13.20
C LYS A 55 16.63 4.15 -12.68
N GLY A 56 16.41 4.48 -11.40
CA GLY A 56 16.88 5.70 -10.77
C GLY A 56 15.85 6.84 -10.72
N GLU A 57 14.58 6.57 -11.03
CA GLU A 57 13.50 7.54 -10.81
C GLU A 57 13.11 7.59 -9.32
N GLU A 58 12.68 8.76 -8.85
CA GLU A 58 12.21 8.93 -7.47
C GLU A 58 10.90 8.14 -7.26
N PRO A 59 10.82 7.27 -6.24
CA PRO A 59 9.62 6.48 -5.98
C PRO A 59 8.48 7.36 -5.48
N THR A 60 7.27 7.14 -6.00
CA THR A 60 6.06 7.88 -5.62
C THR A 60 4.83 6.98 -5.60
N GLY A 61 3.71 7.49 -5.06
CA GLY A 61 2.43 6.79 -5.08
C GLY A 61 1.78 6.79 -6.47
N THR A 62 0.90 5.83 -6.72
CA THR A 62 0.32 5.66 -8.06
C THR A 62 -0.95 6.50 -8.27
N ASP A 63 -1.36 6.68 -9.55
CA ASP A 63 -2.63 7.33 -9.89
C ASP A 63 -3.83 6.54 -9.31
N SER A 64 -3.77 5.20 -9.34
CA SER A 64 -4.83 4.33 -8.81
C SER A 64 -4.99 4.46 -7.30
N GLU A 65 -3.90 4.59 -6.55
CA GLU A 65 -3.98 4.76 -5.09
C GLU A 65 -4.50 6.13 -4.71
N ALA A 66 -4.07 7.19 -5.40
CA ALA A 66 -4.64 8.51 -5.23
C ALA A 66 -6.15 8.51 -5.54
N THR A 67 -6.57 7.78 -6.59
CA THR A 67 -7.98 7.62 -6.95
C THR A 67 -8.77 6.92 -5.85
N ILE A 68 -8.26 5.83 -5.27
CA ILE A 68 -8.91 5.11 -4.16
C ILE A 68 -9.03 6.00 -2.92
N TYR A 69 -7.95 6.69 -2.55
CA TYR A 69 -7.95 7.55 -1.38
C TYR A 69 -8.96 8.68 -1.53
N LEU A 70 -8.98 9.36 -2.69
CA LEU A 70 -9.93 10.42 -2.96
C LEU A 70 -11.37 9.91 -3.11
N TYR A 71 -11.58 8.74 -3.73
CA TYR A 71 -12.90 8.10 -3.78
C TYR A 71 -13.46 7.89 -2.36
N THR A 72 -12.72 7.21 -1.49
CA THR A 72 -13.16 6.94 -0.11
C THR A 72 -13.32 8.22 0.73
N ALA A 73 -12.46 9.22 0.52
CA ALA A 73 -12.59 10.52 1.18
C ALA A 73 -13.84 11.29 0.73
N SER A 74 -14.19 11.24 -0.56
CA SER A 74 -15.36 11.94 -1.12
C SER A 74 -16.69 11.42 -0.57
N LEU A 75 -16.72 10.15 -0.15
CA LEU A 75 -17.88 9.53 0.49
C LEU A 75 -18.05 9.96 1.96
N CYS A 76 -16.98 10.46 2.60
CA CYS A 76 -16.99 10.87 3.99
C CYS A 76 -17.25 12.38 4.16
N GLN A 77 -16.81 13.18 3.20
CA GLN A 77 -16.86 14.63 3.29
C GLN A 77 -16.87 15.29 1.90
N PRO A 78 -17.49 16.47 1.77
CA PRO A 78 -17.42 17.24 0.53
C PRO A 78 -16.00 17.72 0.26
N PHE A 79 -15.62 17.75 -1.01
CA PHE A 79 -14.34 18.30 -1.45
C PHE A 79 -14.43 19.78 -1.78
N SER A 80 -13.29 20.47 -1.67
CA SER A 80 -13.12 21.77 -2.30
C SER A 80 -13.11 21.63 -3.83
N SER A 81 -13.23 22.75 -4.54
CA SER A 81 -13.15 22.77 -6.00
C SER A 81 -11.86 22.14 -6.52
N ASP A 82 -10.70 22.47 -5.91
CA ASP A 82 -9.41 21.95 -6.34
C ASP A 82 -9.29 20.43 -6.16
N TRP A 83 -9.67 19.91 -5.00
CA TRP A 83 -9.62 18.46 -4.76
C TRP A 83 -10.62 17.70 -5.62
N THR A 84 -11.77 18.32 -5.94
CA THR A 84 -12.73 17.76 -6.90
C THR A 84 -12.10 17.64 -8.29
N GLN A 85 -11.42 18.69 -8.77
CA GLN A 85 -10.74 18.66 -10.06
C GLN A 85 -9.61 17.63 -10.10
N ILE A 86 -8.80 17.55 -9.03
CA ILE A 86 -7.75 16.54 -8.87
C ILE A 86 -8.34 15.13 -8.95
N TYR A 87 -9.43 14.88 -8.20
CA TYR A 87 -10.09 13.57 -8.19
C TYR A 87 -10.61 13.19 -9.56
N LEU A 88 -11.37 14.07 -10.23
CA LEU A 88 -11.92 13.80 -11.56
C LEU A 88 -10.83 13.57 -12.59
N HIS A 89 -9.73 14.34 -12.53
CA HIS A 89 -8.59 14.16 -13.43
C HIS A 89 -7.90 12.81 -13.24
N VAL A 90 -7.56 12.43 -12.00
CA VAL A 90 -6.85 11.18 -11.74
C VAL A 90 -7.74 9.96 -11.96
N ALA A 91 -9.01 10.02 -11.54
CA ALA A 91 -9.99 8.97 -11.76
C ALA A 91 -10.20 8.70 -13.25
N ARG A 92 -10.31 9.76 -14.06
CA ARG A 92 -10.37 9.66 -15.52
C ARG A 92 -9.15 8.94 -16.08
N LYS A 93 -7.94 9.36 -15.71
CA LYS A 93 -6.70 8.74 -16.22
C LYS A 93 -6.64 7.24 -15.90
N VAL A 94 -7.01 6.86 -14.68
CA VAL A 94 -7.03 5.45 -14.26
C VAL A 94 -8.11 4.68 -15.02
N TYR A 95 -9.30 5.26 -15.15
CA TYR A 95 -10.41 4.65 -15.86
C TYR A 95 -10.13 4.45 -17.35
N GLU A 96 -9.59 5.47 -18.03
CA GLU A 96 -9.23 5.42 -19.45
C GLU A 96 -8.11 4.42 -19.75
N ARG A 97 -7.16 4.22 -18.83
CA ARG A 97 -6.13 3.17 -18.95
C ARG A 97 -6.69 1.77 -18.80
N TRP A 98 -7.69 1.61 -17.92
CA TRP A 98 -8.24 0.29 -17.60
C TRP A 98 -9.30 -0.18 -18.59
N ARG A 99 -10.17 0.72 -19.06
CA ARG A 99 -11.30 0.35 -19.91
C ARG A 99 -10.83 -0.35 -21.18
N THR A 100 -11.58 -1.37 -21.61
CA THR A 100 -11.43 -1.91 -22.96
C THR A 100 -12.15 -0.98 -23.94
N PRO A 101 -11.59 -0.71 -25.14
CA PRO A 101 -12.29 0.04 -26.18
C PRO A 101 -13.68 -0.51 -26.50
N ASP A 102 -13.85 -1.83 -26.40
CA ASP A 102 -15.08 -2.56 -26.70
C ASP A 102 -16.17 -2.44 -25.62
N SER A 103 -15.84 -1.91 -24.43
CA SER A 103 -16.81 -1.76 -23.33
C SER A 103 -17.91 -0.73 -23.62
N GLY A 104 -17.69 0.18 -24.58
CA GLY A 104 -18.64 1.25 -24.92
C GLY A 104 -18.82 2.32 -23.83
N VAL A 105 -18.17 2.18 -22.68
CA VAL A 105 -18.26 3.14 -21.58
C VAL A 105 -17.07 4.10 -21.63
N THR A 106 -17.38 5.39 -21.72
CA THR A 106 -16.39 6.48 -21.68
C THR A 106 -16.56 7.28 -20.41
N PHE A 107 -15.48 7.96 -19.99
CA PHE A 107 -15.60 8.95 -18.94
C PHE A 107 -16.55 10.07 -19.43
N PRO A 108 -17.56 10.48 -18.65
CA PRO A 108 -18.54 11.45 -19.13
C PRO A 108 -17.88 12.81 -19.44
N ASP A 109 -18.23 13.39 -20.59
CA ASP A 109 -17.58 14.61 -21.10
C ASP A 109 -17.89 15.86 -20.26
N ASP A 110 -19.04 15.88 -19.58
CA ASP A 110 -19.54 16.99 -18.77
C ASP A 110 -18.76 17.20 -17.46
N ILE A 111 -18.16 16.14 -16.92
CA ILE A 111 -17.36 16.17 -15.69
C ILE A 111 -15.87 15.94 -15.95
N LYS A 112 -15.48 15.88 -17.22
CA LYS A 112 -14.12 15.55 -17.63
C LYS A 112 -13.14 16.68 -17.27
N VAL A 113 -12.10 16.36 -16.52
CA VAL A 113 -10.99 17.28 -16.24
C VAL A 113 -9.75 16.82 -16.99
N GLU A 114 -9.42 17.55 -18.06
CA GLU A 114 -8.32 17.20 -18.96
C GLU A 114 -6.95 17.49 -18.36
N THR A 115 -6.80 18.69 -17.78
CA THR A 115 -5.54 19.22 -17.28
C THR A 115 -5.72 19.78 -15.89
N LEU A 116 -4.67 19.67 -15.07
CA LEU A 116 -4.60 20.31 -13.76
C LEU A 116 -3.78 21.59 -13.84
N THR A 117 -4.08 22.53 -12.95
CA THR A 117 -3.19 23.68 -12.73
C THR A 117 -1.91 23.22 -12.02
N ARG A 118 -0.84 24.03 -12.09
CA ARG A 118 0.43 23.71 -11.43
C ARG A 118 0.28 23.45 -9.93
N GLU A 119 -0.56 24.22 -9.23
CA GLU A 119 -0.82 24.01 -7.79
C GLU A 119 -1.52 22.67 -7.55
N GLN A 120 -2.55 22.35 -8.34
CA GLN A 120 -3.25 21.07 -8.25
C GLN A 120 -2.34 19.88 -8.57
N GLU A 121 -1.42 20.01 -9.54
CA GLU A 121 -0.41 18.99 -9.82
C GLU A 121 0.56 18.78 -8.65
N LEU A 122 0.96 19.87 -7.98
CA LEU A 122 1.81 19.82 -6.79
C LEU A 122 1.07 19.13 -5.63
N ASP A 123 -0.20 19.44 -5.41
CA ASP A 123 -1.02 18.82 -4.37
C ASP A 123 -1.27 17.34 -4.65
N LEU A 124 -1.54 16.96 -5.90
CA LEU A 124 -1.62 15.56 -6.29
C LEU A 124 -0.30 14.83 -6.06
N ARG A 125 0.85 15.45 -6.36
CA ARG A 125 2.17 14.87 -6.10
C ARG A 125 2.39 14.67 -4.61
N ARG A 126 2.13 15.69 -3.79
CA ARG A 126 2.22 15.60 -2.32
C ARG A 126 1.36 14.49 -1.77
N LEU A 127 0.13 14.33 -2.26
CA LEU A 127 -0.76 13.24 -1.86
C LEU A 127 -0.13 11.87 -2.19
N LYS A 128 0.37 11.68 -3.40
CA LYS A 128 1.00 10.42 -3.82
C LYS A 128 2.24 10.09 -3.01
N ASP A 129 3.11 11.07 -2.79
CA ASP A 129 4.32 10.90 -1.98
C ASP A 129 3.95 10.55 -0.52
N TRP A 130 2.91 11.18 0.02
CA TRP A 130 2.39 10.85 1.34
C TRP A 130 1.83 9.42 1.40
N ILE A 131 1.02 8.98 0.41
CA ILE A 131 0.49 7.60 0.32
C ILE A 131 1.64 6.58 0.23
N TYR A 132 2.68 6.89 -0.56
CA TYR A 132 3.88 6.05 -0.63
C TYR A 132 4.59 5.97 0.73
N GLY A 133 4.79 7.10 1.41
CA GLY A 133 5.35 7.11 2.76
C GLY A 133 4.53 6.28 3.77
N GLN A 134 3.20 6.40 3.73
CA GLN A 134 2.31 5.66 4.63
C GLN A 134 2.40 4.14 4.43
N ARG A 135 2.44 3.65 3.18
CA ARG A 135 2.56 2.21 2.94
C ARG A 135 3.91 1.66 3.44
N ALA A 136 4.99 2.40 3.19
CA ALA A 136 6.33 1.99 3.59
C ALA A 136 6.42 1.93 5.12
N LYS A 137 5.79 2.89 5.80
CA LYS A 137 5.64 2.88 7.25
C LYS A 137 4.84 1.68 7.74
N ALA A 138 3.69 1.40 7.13
CA ALA A 138 2.85 0.24 7.48
C ALA A 138 3.61 -1.09 7.34
N ARG A 139 4.42 -1.24 6.28
CA ARG A 139 5.30 -2.41 6.10
C ARG A 139 6.32 -2.54 7.23
N GLN A 140 6.97 -1.43 7.59
CA GLN A 140 7.95 -1.42 8.67
C GLN A 140 7.32 -1.74 10.02
N GLU A 141 6.13 -1.21 10.29
CA GLU A 141 5.36 -1.49 11.51
C GLU A 141 4.95 -2.96 11.58
N LYS A 142 4.44 -3.53 10.48
CA LYS A 142 4.10 -4.96 10.39
C LYS A 142 5.32 -5.84 10.67
N ALA A 143 6.45 -5.57 10.01
CA ALA A 143 7.69 -6.33 10.23
C ALA A 143 8.22 -6.19 11.67
N ARG A 144 7.97 -5.05 12.34
CA ARG A 144 8.32 -4.87 13.76
C ARG A 144 7.38 -5.67 14.68
N ALA A 145 6.08 -5.70 14.39
CA ALA A 145 5.10 -6.49 15.14
C ALA A 145 5.40 -7.98 15.04
N GLU A 146 5.62 -8.51 13.83
CA GLU A 146 5.97 -9.93 13.60
C GLU A 146 7.23 -10.35 14.38
N ARG A 147 8.26 -9.49 14.41
CA ARG A 147 9.47 -9.75 15.22
C ARG A 147 9.21 -9.73 16.72
N ARG A 148 8.24 -8.95 17.19
CA ARG A 148 7.86 -8.90 18.60
C ARG A 148 7.13 -10.17 19.00
N GLU A 149 6.13 -10.56 18.20
CA GLU A 149 5.35 -11.79 18.37
C GLU A 149 6.25 -13.03 18.33
N ALA A 150 7.21 -13.10 17.39
CA ALA A 150 8.15 -14.21 17.32
C ALA A 150 9.02 -14.36 18.58
N ARG A 151 9.47 -13.24 19.16
CA ARG A 151 10.25 -13.24 20.41
C ARG A 151 9.40 -13.63 21.61
N GLU A 152 8.16 -13.15 21.67
CA GLU A 152 7.20 -13.50 22.72
C GLU A 152 6.89 -15.01 22.66
N ALA A 153 6.63 -15.56 21.48
CA ALA A 153 6.38 -16.98 21.27
C ALA A 153 7.61 -17.86 21.59
N GLU A 154 8.82 -17.41 21.26
CA GLU A 154 10.06 -18.12 21.60
C GLU A 154 10.30 -18.14 23.12
N ALA A 155 10.03 -17.03 23.82
CA ALA A 155 10.11 -16.95 25.27
C ALA A 155 9.08 -17.86 25.96
N GLU A 156 7.83 -17.85 25.50
CA GLU A 156 6.76 -18.72 26.03
C GLU A 156 7.09 -20.21 25.79
N ALA A 157 7.61 -20.56 24.60
CA ALA A 157 8.05 -21.91 24.31
C ALA A 157 9.23 -22.37 25.18
N GLU A 158 10.15 -21.46 25.51
CA GLU A 158 11.28 -21.74 26.41
C GLU A 158 10.82 -21.88 27.86
N GLU A 159 9.90 -21.04 28.33
CA GLU A 159 9.27 -21.18 29.66
C GLU A 159 8.50 -22.50 29.78
N GLU A 160 7.76 -22.91 28.74
CA GLU A 160 7.12 -24.22 28.71
C GLU A 160 8.11 -25.39 28.72
N ARG A 161 9.23 -25.28 27.99
CA ARG A 161 10.27 -26.31 28.00
C ARG A 161 10.91 -26.43 29.37
N GLN A 162 11.23 -25.30 29.99
CA GLN A 162 11.81 -25.27 31.34
C GLN A 162 10.81 -25.79 32.38
N SER A 163 9.52 -25.46 32.28
CA SER A 163 8.51 -25.98 33.20
C SER A 163 8.33 -27.49 33.05
N LYS A 164 8.29 -28.02 31.82
CA LYS A 164 8.25 -29.47 31.54
C LYS A 164 9.51 -30.19 32.01
N GLN A 165 10.69 -29.57 31.86
CA GLN A 165 11.96 -30.13 32.31
C GLN A 165 12.06 -30.19 33.84
N VAL A 166 11.65 -29.13 34.54
CA VAL A 166 11.57 -29.12 36.01
C VAL A 166 10.56 -30.15 36.51
N PHE A 167 9.40 -30.27 35.86
CA PHE A 167 8.40 -31.28 36.19
C PHE A 167 8.95 -32.71 36.04
N MET A 168 9.63 -33.02 34.94
CA MET A 168 10.30 -34.31 34.73
C MET A 168 11.42 -34.60 35.73
N GLN A 169 12.09 -33.56 36.23
CA GLN A 169 13.18 -33.71 37.18
C GLN A 169 12.69 -34.01 38.61
N PHE A 170 11.49 -33.54 38.97
CA PHE A 170 10.84 -33.84 40.25
C PHE A 170 10.25 -35.26 40.32
N ASP A 171 9.80 -35.84 39.19
CA ASP A 171 9.25 -37.20 39.15
C ASP A 171 10.32 -38.31 39.31
N PHE A 172 11.62 -37.99 39.20
CA PHE A 172 12.71 -38.98 39.25
C PHE A 172 13.40 -39.11 40.63
N GLU A 173 13.14 -38.20 41.58
CA GLU A 173 13.73 -38.23 42.94
C GLU A 173 12.78 -38.83 44.00
N GLY A 174 11.65 -39.40 43.58
CA GLY A 174 10.55 -39.85 44.45
C GLY A 174 10.43 -41.36 44.74
N ASP A 175 11.34 -42.21 44.24
CA ASP A 175 11.33 -43.68 44.47
C ASP A 175 12.54 -44.15 45.30
#